data_AF-G0VDA2-F1
#
_entry.id   AF-G0VDA2-F1
#
_cell.length_a   1.000
_cell.length_b   1.000
_cell.length_c   1.000
_cell.angle_alpha   90.00
_cell.angle_beta   90.00
_cell.angle_gamma   90.00
#
_symmetry.space_group_name_H-M   'P 1'
#
loop_
_entity.id
_entity.type
_entity.pdbx_description
1 polymer ?
#
loop_
_entity_poly.entity_id
_entity_poly.type
_entity_poly.pdbx_seq_one_letter_code
_entity_poly.pdbx_strand_id
1 'polypeptide(L)'
;MNIQKEKITDATDLQQIHLEFQRKPNTSLKGNNYDNGKVTKTEKKVRAKKDRKLSEDEVRMNHLSSEKKRRENVRLTYDDLVKAVPDLRLSENRSELIIYQKTMNYLNWLYKKNSRLRMEITERKRRNDLVEELHVSEELVWELKQGK
;
A
#
# COMPACT_ATOMS: atom_id res chain seq x y z
N MET A 1 11.97 48.34 -17.22
CA MET A 1 12.26 47.06 -17.90
C MET A 1 11.52 45.97 -17.13
N ASN A 2 10.39 45.53 -17.66
CA ASN A 2 9.36 44.76 -16.94
C ASN A 2 9.65 43.26 -17.16
N ILE A 3 10.04 42.52 -16.11
CA ILE A 3 10.19 41.06 -16.18
C ILE A 3 8.92 40.46 -15.58
N GLN A 4 8.03 40.02 -16.46
CA GLN A 4 6.82 39.30 -16.09
C GLN A 4 7.24 37.96 -15.48
N LYS A 5 6.83 37.71 -14.22
CA LYS A 5 6.87 36.39 -13.60
C LYS A 5 5.69 35.61 -14.14
N GLU A 6 5.89 34.80 -15.17
CA GLU A 6 4.89 33.85 -15.64
C GLU A 6 4.59 32.85 -14.52
N LYS A 7 3.35 32.91 -14.02
CA LYS A 7 2.82 31.93 -13.09
C LYS A 7 2.53 30.67 -13.91
N ILE A 8 3.24 29.59 -13.62
CA ILE A 8 2.90 28.26 -14.10
C ILE A 8 1.61 27.85 -13.37
N THR A 9 0.47 28.14 -13.98
CA THR A 9 -0.85 27.73 -13.52
C THR A 9 -1.62 27.23 -14.72
N ASP A 10 -1.39 25.99 -15.13
CA ASP A 10 -2.40 25.28 -15.89
C ASP A 10 -2.43 23.79 -15.54
N ALA A 11 -3.63 23.29 -15.26
CA ALA A 11 -3.89 21.89 -14.94
C ALA A 11 -3.46 20.92 -16.06
N THR A 12 -3.26 21.46 -17.27
CA THR A 12 -2.73 20.79 -18.46
C THR A 12 -1.32 20.25 -18.25
N ASP A 13 -0.45 20.97 -17.53
CA ASP A 13 0.94 20.53 -17.29
C ASP A 13 1.00 19.30 -16.38
N LEU A 14 0.09 19.20 -15.41
CA LEU A 14 0.00 18.06 -14.51
C LEU A 14 -0.53 16.81 -15.22
N GLN A 15 -1.41 16.98 -16.20
CA GLN A 15 -1.90 15.89 -17.06
C GLN A 15 -0.83 15.43 -18.03
N GLN A 16 -0.02 16.36 -18.57
CA GLN A 16 1.08 16.04 -19.46
C GLN A 16 2.19 15.25 -18.74
N ILE A 17 2.50 15.59 -17.49
CA ILE A 17 3.42 14.81 -16.63
C ILE A 17 2.86 13.40 -16.33
N HIS A 18 1.55 13.26 -16.15
CA HIS A 18 0.89 11.97 -15.92
C HIS A 18 1.01 11.04 -17.15
N LEU A 19 0.86 11.59 -18.36
CA LEU A 19 0.89 10.83 -19.61
C LEU A 19 2.31 10.44 -20.03
N GLU A 20 3.30 11.31 -19.83
CA GLU A 20 4.72 11.03 -20.09
C GLU A 20 5.26 9.90 -19.18
N PHE A 21 4.75 9.75 -17.95
CA PHE A 21 5.19 8.70 -17.02
C PHE A 21 4.59 7.30 -17.29
N GLN A 22 3.46 7.21 -18.03
CA GLN A 22 2.87 5.93 -18.46
C GLN A 22 3.70 5.25 -19.56
N ARG A 23 4.56 6.00 -20.27
CA ARG A 23 5.53 5.48 -21.23
C ARG A 23 6.78 4.99 -20.49
N LYS A 24 6.74 3.80 -19.89
CA LYS A 24 7.91 3.20 -19.25
C LYS A 24 8.98 2.79 -20.29
N PRO A 25 10.26 3.15 -20.11
CA PRO A 25 11.35 2.23 -20.42
C PRO A 25 11.68 1.41 -19.16
N ASN A 26 11.90 0.11 -19.37
CA ASN A 26 12.32 -0.84 -18.33
C ASN A 26 13.56 -0.32 -17.57
N THR A 27 13.43 -0.01 -16.29
CA THR A 27 14.57 0.15 -15.39
C THR A 27 14.40 -0.72 -14.16
N SER A 28 15.25 -1.74 -14.12
CA SER A 28 15.44 -2.74 -13.06
C SER A 28 15.47 -2.11 -11.66
N LEU A 29 14.62 -2.64 -10.79
CA LEU A 29 14.57 -2.31 -9.37
C LEU A 29 15.86 -2.78 -8.69
N LYS A 30 16.64 -1.84 -8.14
CA LYS A 30 17.63 -2.14 -7.11
C LYS A 30 17.37 -1.22 -5.92
N GLY A 31 16.75 -1.79 -4.89
CA GLY A 31 16.50 -1.12 -3.62
C GLY A 31 17.81 -0.77 -2.91
N ASN A 32 17.74 0.23 -2.03
CA ASN A 32 18.63 0.40 -0.87
C ASN A 32 17.99 1.49 0.03
N ASN A 33 17.57 1.11 1.23
CA ASN A 33 18.33 1.14 2.49
C ASN A 33 18.52 2.57 3.01
N TYR A 34 17.61 2.96 3.92
CA TYR A 34 17.74 4.13 4.77
C TYR A 34 18.74 3.79 5.88
N ASP A 35 20.00 4.20 5.72
CA ASP A 35 21.02 4.11 6.77
C ASP A 35 21.01 5.41 7.59
N ASN A 36 20.60 5.29 8.85
CA ASN A 36 20.59 6.34 9.83
C ASN A 36 21.75 6.05 10.80
N GLY A 37 22.94 6.60 10.53
CA GLY A 37 24.15 6.22 11.26
C GLY A 37 25.30 7.21 11.12
N LYS A 38 25.64 7.82 12.26
CA LYS A 38 26.82 8.63 12.64
C LYS A 38 28.01 8.67 11.66
N VAL A 39 28.39 9.89 11.32
CA VAL A 39 29.57 10.28 10.53
C VAL A 39 30.87 9.79 11.19
N THR A 40 31.54 8.82 10.58
CA THR A 40 32.99 8.60 10.74
C THR A 40 33.68 8.87 9.41
N LYS A 41 34.70 9.73 9.47
CA LYS A 41 35.39 10.32 8.32
C LYS A 41 36.38 9.31 7.75
N THR A 42 35.96 8.49 6.79
CA THR A 42 36.86 7.70 5.94
C THR A 42 36.83 8.24 4.52
N GLU A 43 38.02 8.48 3.99
CA GLU A 43 38.30 9.12 2.71
C GLU A 43 37.62 8.37 1.56
N LYS A 44 36.55 8.96 1.03
CA LYS A 44 35.81 8.40 -0.10
C LYS A 44 36.63 8.61 -1.38
N LYS A 45 37.09 7.50 -1.98
CA LYS A 45 37.57 7.43 -3.37
C LYS A 45 36.64 8.26 -4.26
N VAL A 46 37.19 9.27 -4.94
CA VAL A 46 36.48 10.14 -5.88
C VAL A 46 35.92 9.26 -7.00
N ARG A 47 34.65 8.86 -6.87
CA ARG A 47 33.92 8.29 -8.01
C ARG A 47 33.88 9.38 -9.07
N ALA A 48 34.40 9.07 -10.25
CA ALA A 48 34.31 9.91 -11.43
C ALA A 48 32.90 10.51 -11.51
N LYS A 49 32.82 11.83 -11.70
CA LYS A 49 31.56 12.59 -11.76
C LYS A 49 30.71 11.99 -12.87
N LYS A 50 29.85 11.05 -12.52
CA LYS A 50 28.75 10.62 -13.38
C LYS A 50 27.90 11.88 -13.53
N ASP A 51 27.85 12.43 -14.75
CA ASP A 51 27.05 13.60 -15.06
C ASP A 51 25.69 13.45 -14.38
N ARG A 52 25.41 14.34 -13.43
CA ARG A 52 24.12 14.34 -12.75
C ARG A 52 23.10 14.67 -13.84
N LYS A 53 22.37 13.65 -14.29
CA LYS A 53 21.31 13.79 -15.30
C LYS A 53 20.19 14.74 -14.88
N LEU A 54 20.13 15.08 -13.59
CA LEU A 54 19.12 15.96 -13.01
C LEU A 54 19.83 17.03 -12.18
N SER A 55 19.43 18.29 -12.39
CA SER A 55 19.76 19.43 -11.53
C SER A 55 19.31 19.18 -10.09
N GLU A 56 19.93 19.86 -9.13
CA GLU A 56 19.53 19.79 -7.72
C GLU A 56 18.07 20.22 -7.52
N ASP A 57 17.60 21.16 -8.33
CA ASP A 57 16.21 21.60 -8.33
C ASP A 57 15.27 20.52 -8.88
N GLU A 58 15.66 19.83 -9.96
CA GLU A 58 14.88 18.73 -10.53
C GLU A 58 14.79 17.54 -9.58
N VAL A 59 15.88 17.23 -8.86
CA VAL A 59 15.88 16.19 -7.81
C VAL A 59 14.92 16.56 -6.69
N ARG A 60 14.91 17.83 -6.25
CA ARG A 60 14.02 18.31 -5.18
C ARG A 60 12.55 18.22 -5.59
N MET A 61 12.24 18.65 -6.82
CA MET A 61 10.89 18.58 -7.37
C MET A 61 10.42 17.14 -7.53
N ASN A 62 11.28 16.26 -8.03
CA ASN A 62 10.95 14.84 -8.20
C ASN A 62 10.78 14.11 -6.85
N HIS A 63 11.57 14.46 -5.84
CA HIS A 63 11.39 13.94 -4.49
C HIS A 63 10.02 14.33 -3.93
N LEU A 64 9.64 15.61 -4.03
CA LEU A 64 8.36 16.10 -3.55
C LEU A 64 7.17 15.46 -4.29
N SER A 65 7.26 15.30 -5.61
CA SER A 65 6.21 14.67 -6.41
C SER A 65 6.09 13.18 -6.11
N SER A 66 7.22 12.47 -6.00
CA SER A 66 7.27 11.04 -5.65
C SER A 66 6.69 10.79 -4.27
N GLU A 67 7.01 11.63 -3.29
CA GLU A 67 6.48 11.51 -1.94
C GLU A 67 4.99 11.85 -1.88
N LYS A 68 4.54 12.88 -2.61
CA LYS A 68 3.11 13.19 -2.73
C LYS A 68 2.33 12.00 -3.30
N LYS A 69 2.84 11.39 -4.38
CA LYS A 69 2.23 10.20 -5.00
C LYS A 69 2.24 9.00 -4.05
N ARG A 70 3.34 8.76 -3.34
CA ARG A 70 3.44 7.68 -2.35
C ARG A 70 2.37 7.84 -1.27
N ARG A 71 2.21 9.06 -0.73
CA ARG A 71 1.18 9.36 0.28
C ARG A 71 -0.23 9.20 -0.27
N GLU A 72 -0.47 9.59 -1.52
CA GLU A 72 -1.77 9.42 -2.14
C GLU A 72 -2.13 7.94 -2.31
N ASN A 73 -1.19 7.12 -2.77
CA ASN A 73 -1.39 5.67 -2.86
C ASN A 73 -1.72 5.04 -1.50
N VAL A 74 -1.01 5.44 -0.45
CA VAL A 74 -1.29 4.96 0.92
C VAL A 74 -2.71 5.35 1.36
N ARG A 75 -3.17 6.57 1.03
CA ARG A 75 -4.53 7.00 1.34
C ARG A 75 -5.58 6.18 0.61
N LEU A 76 -5.36 5.89 -0.67
CA LEU A 76 -6.27 5.05 -1.45
C LEU A 76 -6.41 3.65 -0.83
N THR A 77 -5.31 3.07 -0.35
CA THR A 77 -5.36 1.77 0.36
C THR A 77 -6.21 1.85 1.63
N TYR A 78 -6.11 2.93 2.41
CA TYR A 78 -6.97 3.13 3.57
C TYR A 78 -8.44 3.33 3.22
N ASP A 79 -8.72 4.08 2.14
CA ASP A 79 -10.10 4.25 1.67
C ASP A 79 -10.72 2.91 1.24
N ASP A 80 -9.95 2.01 0.64
CA ASP A 80 -10.42 0.67 0.29
C ASP A 80 -10.63 -0.22 1.52
N LEU A 81 -9.77 -0.12 2.55
CA LEU A 81 -9.98 -0.81 3.82
C LEU A 81 -11.28 -0.37 4.51
N VAL A 82 -11.59 0.93 4.50
CA VAL A 82 -12.82 1.47 5.09
C VAL A 82 -14.06 0.96 4.37
N LYS A 83 -14.01 0.75 3.05
CA LYS A 83 -15.12 0.15 2.29
C LYS A 83 -15.32 -1.34 2.61
N ALA A 84 -14.24 -2.06 2.89
CA ALA A 84 -14.28 -3.51 3.12
C ALA A 84 -14.74 -3.89 4.55
N VAL A 85 -14.46 -3.05 5.54
CA VAL A 85 -14.79 -3.31 6.96
C VAL A 85 -16.10 -2.62 7.32
N PRO A 86 -17.18 -3.36 7.66
CA PRO A 86 -18.49 -2.78 7.93
C PRO A 86 -18.54 -1.78 9.09
N ASP A 87 -17.67 -1.95 10.09
CA ASP A 87 -17.63 -1.13 11.29
C ASP A 87 -16.87 0.20 11.10
N LEU A 88 -16.19 0.38 9.97
CA LEU A 88 -15.46 1.61 9.64
C LEU A 88 -16.36 2.57 8.87
N ARG A 89 -16.37 3.84 9.32
CA ARG A 89 -17.08 4.92 8.64
C ARG A 89 -16.14 5.68 7.73
N LEU A 90 -16.68 6.28 6.65
CA LEU A 90 -15.91 7.15 5.75
C LEU A 90 -15.22 8.32 6.48
N SER A 91 -15.78 8.80 7.58
CA SER A 91 -15.19 9.84 8.43
C SER A 91 -13.93 9.40 9.18
N GLU A 92 -13.70 8.09 9.31
CA GLU A 92 -12.58 7.50 10.05
C GLU A 92 -11.39 7.15 9.14
N ASN A 93 -11.48 7.41 7.84
CA ASN A 93 -10.45 7.07 6.84
C ASN A 93 -9.09 7.77 7.06
N ARG A 94 -9.01 8.73 7.99
CA ARG A 94 -7.77 9.42 8.37
C ARG A 94 -7.18 8.98 9.70
N SER A 95 -7.85 8.10 10.45
CA SER A 95 -7.36 7.62 11.74
C SER A 95 -6.76 6.23 11.61
N GLU A 96 -5.45 6.16 11.35
CA GLU A 96 -4.72 4.90 11.15
C GLU A 96 -4.94 3.91 12.29
N LEU A 97 -4.87 4.38 13.54
CA LEU A 97 -5.07 3.54 14.73
C LEU A 97 -6.48 2.92 14.77
N ILE A 98 -7.51 3.70 14.49
CA ILE A 98 -8.91 3.22 14.51
C ILE A 98 -9.14 2.24 13.37
N ILE A 99 -8.60 2.52 12.18
CA ILE A 99 -8.64 1.61 11.03
C ILE A 99 -8.05 0.26 11.43
N TYR A 100 -6.85 0.24 12.00
CA TYR A 100 -6.20 -1.01 12.41
C TYR A 100 -6.99 -1.75 13.50
N GLN A 101 -7.43 -1.05 14.55
CA GLN A 101 -8.18 -1.69 15.63
C GLN A 101 -9.47 -2.35 15.14
N LYS A 102 -10.29 -1.63 14.39
CA LYS A 102 -11.55 -2.16 13.84
C LYS A 102 -11.32 -3.26 12.83
N THR A 103 -10.30 -3.12 11.97
CA THR A 103 -9.93 -4.17 11.00
C THR A 103 -9.51 -5.46 11.72
N MET A 104 -8.69 -5.37 12.76
CA MET A 104 -8.28 -6.55 13.54
C MET A 104 -9.47 -7.22 14.24
N ASN A 105 -10.39 -6.43 14.80
CA ASN A 105 -11.62 -6.95 15.39
C ASN A 105 -12.49 -7.68 14.36
N TYR A 106 -12.64 -7.09 13.16
CA TYR A 106 -13.40 -7.70 12.08
C TYR A 106 -12.77 -9.00 11.57
N LEU A 107 -11.44 -9.05 11.41
CA LEU A 107 -10.70 -10.27 11.06
C LEU A 107 -10.93 -11.38 12.11
N ASN A 108 -10.80 -11.04 13.39
CA ASN A 108 -11.06 -12.00 14.48
C ASN A 108 -12.50 -12.53 14.45
N TRP A 109 -13.47 -11.66 14.16
CA TRP A 109 -14.87 -12.08 14.01
C TRP A 109 -15.06 -13.00 12.79
N LEU A 110 -14.45 -12.69 11.65
CA LEU A 110 -14.49 -13.54 10.45
C LEU A 110 -13.92 -14.93 10.73
N TYR A 111 -12.78 -15.02 11.41
CA TYR A 111 -12.18 -16.31 11.76
C TYR A 111 -13.09 -17.14 12.67
N LYS A 112 -13.66 -16.53 13.73
CA LYS A 112 -14.60 -17.21 14.63
C LYS A 112 -15.86 -17.65 13.90
N LYS A 113 -16.42 -16.79 13.05
CA LYS A 113 -17.63 -17.09 12.27
C LYS A 113 -17.38 -18.22 11.28
N ASN A 114 -16.26 -18.18 10.57
CA ASN A 114 -15.86 -19.25 9.64
C ASN A 114 -15.68 -20.58 10.37
N SER A 115 -14.93 -20.61 11.48
CA SER A 115 -14.77 -21.80 12.32
C SER A 115 -16.11 -22.38 12.78
N ARG A 116 -17.03 -21.52 13.27
CA ARG A 116 -18.38 -21.94 13.67
C ARG A 116 -19.18 -22.55 12.51
N LEU A 117 -19.19 -21.90 11.35
CA LEU A 117 -19.91 -22.38 10.17
C LEU A 117 -19.35 -23.72 9.67
N ARG A 118 -18.02 -23.89 9.72
CA ARG A 118 -17.37 -25.16 9.36
C ARG A 118 -17.77 -26.29 10.30
N MET A 119 -17.78 -26.04 11.61
CA MET A 119 -18.26 -27.00 12.61
C MET A 119 -19.73 -27.36 12.37
N GLU A 120 -20.54 -26.36 12.06
CA GLU A 120 -21.96 -26.52 11.77
C GLU A 120 -22.23 -27.37 10.51
N ILE A 121 -21.41 -27.20 9.46
CA ILE A 121 -21.44 -28.04 8.25
C ILE A 121 -21.05 -29.48 8.60
N THR A 122 -19.97 -29.68 9.37
CA THR A 122 -19.52 -31.01 9.79
C THR A 122 -20.60 -31.75 10.61
N GLU A 123 -21.28 -31.05 11.50
CA GLU A 123 -22.34 -31.66 12.31
C GLU A 123 -23.57 -32.02 11.47
N ARG A 124 -23.97 -31.15 10.53
CA ARG A 124 -25.05 -31.47 9.58
C ARG A 124 -24.69 -32.65 8.66
N LYS A 125 -23.43 -32.76 8.23
CA LYS A 125 -22.92 -33.95 7.51
C LYS A 125 -23.08 -35.21 8.34
N ARG A 126 -22.69 -35.17 9.62
CA ARG A 126 -22.82 -36.31 10.54
C ARG A 126 -24.28 -36.75 10.69
N ARG A 127 -25.21 -35.80 10.80
CA ARG A 127 -26.66 -36.07 10.94
C ARG A 127 -27.33 -36.49 9.63
N ASN A 128 -26.60 -36.48 8.51
CA ASN A 128 -27.11 -36.74 7.17
C ASN A 128 -28.23 -35.78 6.73
N ASP A 129 -28.23 -34.56 7.26
CA ASP A 129 -29.24 -33.52 6.97
C ASP A 129 -28.95 -32.77 5.65
N LEU A 130 -27.81 -33.04 5.02
CA LEU A 130 -27.38 -32.32 3.82
C LEU A 130 -27.80 -33.05 2.56
N VAL A 131 -28.52 -32.33 1.71
CA VAL A 131 -28.99 -32.82 0.40
C VAL A 131 -27.85 -32.87 -0.63
N GLU A 132 -26.78 -32.09 -0.42
CA GLU A 132 -25.65 -31.97 -1.33
C GLU A 132 -24.31 -31.94 -0.58
N GLU A 133 -23.28 -32.54 -1.17
CA GLU A 133 -21.95 -32.62 -0.58
C GLU A 133 -21.26 -31.25 -0.60
N LEU A 134 -21.45 -30.48 0.46
CA LEU A 134 -20.78 -29.19 0.63
C LEU A 134 -19.28 -29.39 0.82
N HIS A 135 -18.48 -29.10 -0.21
CA HIS A 135 -17.02 -29.04 -0.12
C HIS A 135 -16.58 -27.69 0.46
N VAL A 136 -15.88 -27.70 1.59
CA VAL A 136 -15.27 -26.50 2.17
C VAL A 136 -13.85 -26.39 1.61
N SER A 137 -13.59 -25.36 0.81
CA SER A 137 -12.24 -25.11 0.28
C SER A 137 -11.22 -24.93 1.42
N GLU A 138 -10.06 -25.56 1.27
CA GLU A 138 -8.97 -25.47 2.26
C GLU A 138 -8.45 -24.04 2.45
N GLU A 139 -8.59 -23.18 1.43
CA GLU A 139 -8.24 -21.76 1.48
C GLU A 139 -9.08 -20.98 2.50
N LEU A 140 -10.24 -21.51 2.88
CA LEU A 140 -11.11 -20.93 3.91
C LEU A 140 -10.76 -21.42 5.32
N VAL A 141 -9.68 -22.18 5.48
CA VAL A 141 -9.17 -22.63 6.78
C VAL A 141 -7.93 -21.78 7.15
N TRP A 142 -8.17 -20.75 7.95
CA TRP A 142 -7.15 -19.74 8.33
C TRP A 142 -6.51 -20.04 9.68
N GLU A 143 -6.71 -21.24 10.20
CA GLU A 143 -6.06 -21.69 11.43
C GLU A 143 -4.57 -21.84 11.16
N LEU A 144 -3.73 -21.17 11.94
CA LEU A 144 -2.29 -21.42 11.91
C LEU A 144 -2.09 -22.91 12.19
N LYS A 145 -1.68 -23.68 11.18
CA LYS A 145 -1.16 -25.03 11.39
C LYS A 145 0.02 -24.87 12.34
N GLN A 146 -0.20 -25.15 13.63
CA GLN A 146 0.89 -25.19 14.59
C GLN A 146 1.85 -26.24 14.06
N GLY A 147 3.02 -25.79 13.59
CA GLY A 147 4.07 -26.69 13.15
C GLY A 147 4.38 -27.65 14.30
N LYS A 148 4.25 -28.94 14.04
CA LYS A 148 4.81 -29.97 14.90
C LYS A 148 6.32 -29.92 14.83
#